data_AF-A0A8J6ZX81-F1
#
_entry.id   AF-A0A8J6ZX81-F1
#
_cell.length_a   1.000
_cell.length_b   1.000
_cell.length_c   1.000
_cell.angle_alpha   90.00
_cell.angle_beta   90.00
_cell.angle_gamma   90.00
#
_symmetry.space_group_name_H-M   'P 1'
#
loop_
_entity.id
_entity.type
_entity.pdbx_description
1 polymer ?
#
loop_
_entity_poly.entity_id
_entity_poly.type
_entity_poly.pdbx_seq_one_letter_code
_entity_poly.pdbx_strand_id
1 'polypeptide(L)'
;MKQNKEFMELYLLNYADDRFGRKSGLYRQNQLNLNLTAREQGITNIVSWSEEDLLKTNFYVQNRIYLDKSILENGYVFKPYIILDILNKIQDGDIVFYYDCGPWGVKRSLQILVDLCISNKGTFFHQIKFENSHWTKRDTFVYMDCDQPQYYKAKQVQATWMLLEKNNFTLKFVSEWLRYNLDERIASRHLENTCGLPDLPGFQQHRCDQSILTNLVVKYGIDTFNYGCKDVNRFIDLLTNN
;
A
#
# COMPACT_ATOMS: atom_id res chain seq x y z
N MET A 1 -12.52 14.85 33.84
CA MET A 1 -13.46 14.56 32.74
C MET A 1 -12.90 13.35 32.00
N LYS A 2 -13.52 12.18 32.16
CA LYS A 2 -13.13 10.98 31.41
C LYS A 2 -13.61 11.20 29.98
N GLN A 3 -12.69 11.52 29.07
CA GLN A 3 -12.97 11.44 27.63
C GLN A 3 -13.45 10.02 27.36
N ASN A 4 -14.64 9.88 26.80
CA ASN A 4 -15.08 8.65 26.16
C ASN A 4 -14.00 8.30 25.14
N LYS A 5 -13.20 7.28 25.44
CA LYS A 5 -12.35 6.64 24.45
C LYS A 5 -13.34 5.92 23.54
N GLU A 6 -13.77 6.57 22.47
CA GLU A 6 -14.47 5.86 21.39
C GLU A 6 -13.58 4.66 21.04
N PHE A 7 -14.20 3.47 20.99
CA PHE A 7 -13.48 2.25 20.72
C PHE A 7 -13.00 2.33 19.27
N MET A 8 -11.70 2.56 19.10
CA MET A 8 -11.01 2.47 17.81
C MET A 8 -11.19 1.04 17.28
N GLU A 9 -11.70 0.93 16.06
CA GLU A 9 -11.90 -0.33 15.37
C GLU A 9 -10.75 -0.59 14.38
N LEU A 10 -10.40 -1.87 14.20
CA LEU A 10 -9.40 -2.31 13.24
C LEU A 10 -10.08 -3.06 12.08
N TYR A 11 -9.84 -2.58 10.86
CA TYR A 11 -10.38 -3.13 9.63
C TYR A 11 -9.28 -3.84 8.83
N LEU A 12 -9.41 -5.15 8.60
CA LEU A 12 -8.60 -5.81 7.59
C LEU A 12 -9.16 -5.50 6.20
N LEU A 13 -8.33 -4.93 5.32
CA LEU A 13 -8.64 -4.70 3.91
C LEU A 13 -7.75 -5.57 3.03
N ASN A 14 -8.33 -6.25 2.05
CA ASN A 14 -7.58 -7.03 1.07
C ASN A 14 -8.28 -7.07 -0.29
N TYR A 15 -7.52 -7.44 -1.33
CA TYR A 15 -7.99 -7.55 -2.70
C TYR A 15 -7.48 -8.85 -3.33
N ALA A 16 -8.38 -9.59 -3.98
CA ALA A 16 -8.06 -10.77 -4.76
C ALA A 16 -8.49 -10.55 -6.22
N ASP A 17 -7.64 -11.00 -7.15
CA ASP A 17 -7.90 -10.97 -8.59
C ASP A 17 -7.12 -12.11 -9.25
N ASP A 18 -7.84 -13.14 -9.65
CA ASP A 18 -7.27 -14.35 -10.24
C ASP A 18 -7.31 -14.34 -11.78
N ARG A 19 -7.87 -13.30 -12.42
CA ARG A 19 -8.10 -13.24 -13.89
C ARG A 19 -6.85 -13.48 -14.73
N PHE A 20 -5.68 -13.11 -14.22
CA PHE A 20 -4.41 -13.20 -14.94
C PHE A 20 -3.55 -14.42 -14.56
N GLY A 21 -4.08 -15.35 -13.74
CA GLY A 21 -3.37 -16.58 -13.33
C GLY A 21 -2.04 -16.35 -12.60
N ARG A 22 -1.77 -15.11 -12.17
CA ARG A 22 -0.50 -14.72 -11.55
C ARG A 22 -0.32 -15.46 -10.23
N LYS A 23 0.88 -15.99 -9.98
CA LYS A 23 1.19 -16.82 -8.79
C LYS A 23 0.20 -17.98 -8.63
N SER A 24 -0.10 -18.68 -9.72
CA SER A 24 -0.98 -19.86 -9.76
C SER A 24 -2.47 -19.57 -9.52
N GLY A 25 -2.92 -18.31 -9.53
CA GLY A 25 -4.34 -17.97 -9.36
C GLY A 25 -4.89 -18.36 -7.98
N LEU A 26 -4.06 -18.21 -6.94
CA LEU A 26 -4.40 -18.57 -5.57
C LEU A 26 -4.85 -17.37 -4.73
N TYR A 27 -5.07 -16.18 -5.31
CA TYR A 27 -5.36 -14.99 -4.52
C TYR A 27 -6.68 -15.10 -3.77
N ARG A 28 -7.73 -15.64 -4.39
CA ARG A 28 -9.02 -15.84 -3.70
C ARG A 28 -8.92 -16.87 -2.57
N GLN A 29 -8.20 -17.97 -2.79
CA GLN A 29 -7.97 -18.96 -1.73
C GLN A 29 -7.14 -18.37 -0.57
N ASN A 30 -6.10 -17.60 -0.89
CA ASN A 30 -5.28 -16.91 0.10
C ASN A 30 -6.08 -15.85 0.87
N GLN A 31 -6.99 -15.13 0.20
CA GLN A 31 -7.89 -14.15 0.82
C GLN A 31 -8.77 -14.80 1.88
N LEU A 32 -9.34 -15.98 1.59
CA LEU A 32 -10.15 -16.73 2.56
C LEU A 32 -9.33 -17.13 3.79
N ASN A 33 -8.10 -17.62 3.59
CA ASN A 33 -7.19 -17.98 4.68
C ASN A 33 -6.76 -16.75 5.51
N LEU A 34 -6.46 -15.63 4.84
CA LEU A 34 -6.12 -14.38 5.51
C LEU A 34 -7.28 -13.89 6.38
N ASN A 35 -8.50 -13.91 5.84
CA ASN A 35 -9.71 -13.55 6.57
C ASN A 35 -9.97 -14.46 7.77
N LEU A 36 -9.81 -15.78 7.60
CA LEU A 36 -9.97 -16.75 8.69
C LEU A 36 -9.00 -16.44 9.84
N THR A 37 -7.71 -16.38 9.54
CA THR A 37 -6.65 -16.19 10.54
C THR A 37 -6.73 -14.81 11.20
N ALA A 38 -7.15 -13.77 10.48
CA ALA A 38 -7.41 -12.46 11.07
C ALA A 38 -8.54 -12.49 12.11
N ARG A 39 -9.64 -13.23 11.84
CA ARG A 39 -10.72 -13.42 12.83
C ARG A 39 -10.23 -14.15 14.08
N GLU A 40 -9.36 -15.15 13.92
CA GLU A 40 -8.75 -15.87 15.05
C GLU A 40 -7.89 -14.94 15.92
N GLN A 41 -7.38 -13.83 15.38
CA GLN A 41 -6.67 -12.78 16.12
C GLN A 41 -7.58 -11.64 16.61
N GLY A 42 -8.91 -11.78 16.49
CA GLY A 42 -9.89 -10.81 16.98
C GLY A 42 -10.23 -9.68 16.02
N ILE A 43 -9.73 -9.70 14.77
CA ILE A 43 -10.09 -8.70 13.75
C ILE A 43 -11.42 -9.12 13.12
N THR A 44 -12.51 -8.50 13.57
CA THR A 44 -13.88 -8.81 13.13
C THR A 44 -14.29 -8.04 11.88
N ASN A 45 -13.81 -6.81 11.73
CA ASN A 45 -14.13 -5.97 10.57
C ASN A 45 -13.23 -6.34 9.39
N ILE A 46 -13.77 -7.11 8.45
CA ILE A 46 -13.05 -7.58 7.27
C ILE A 46 -13.73 -7.08 6.01
N VAL A 47 -12.98 -6.35 5.19
CA VAL A 47 -13.40 -5.83 3.90
C VAL A 47 -12.57 -6.51 2.81
N SER A 48 -13.19 -7.42 2.08
CA SER A 48 -12.55 -8.16 1.00
C SER A 48 -13.09 -7.71 -0.34
N TRP A 49 -12.22 -7.12 -1.14
CA TRP A 49 -12.52 -6.79 -2.52
C TRP A 49 -12.13 -7.94 -3.45
N SER A 50 -12.92 -8.09 -4.51
CA SER A 50 -12.60 -8.90 -5.68
C SER A 50 -12.48 -8.02 -6.92
N GLU A 51 -12.04 -8.60 -8.03
CA GLU A 51 -12.11 -7.96 -9.33
C GLU A 51 -13.55 -7.54 -9.68
N GLU A 52 -14.56 -8.35 -9.35
CA GLU A 52 -15.96 -8.07 -9.67
C GLU A 52 -16.46 -6.82 -8.94
N ASP A 53 -15.99 -6.62 -7.72
CA ASP A 53 -16.33 -5.43 -6.93
C ASP A 53 -15.72 -4.18 -7.56
N LEU A 54 -14.46 -4.26 -7.99
CA LEU A 54 -13.79 -3.15 -8.68
C LEU A 54 -14.49 -2.79 -9.99
N LEU A 55 -14.86 -3.78 -10.80
CA LEU A 55 -15.54 -3.60 -12.10
C LEU A 55 -16.89 -2.88 -11.98
N LYS A 56 -17.57 -2.98 -10.83
CA LYS A 56 -18.87 -2.34 -10.57
C LYS A 56 -18.74 -0.86 -10.15
N THR A 57 -17.53 -0.36 -9.93
CA THR A 57 -17.32 1.01 -9.43
C THR A 57 -17.39 2.06 -10.52
N ASN A 58 -17.87 3.27 -10.18
CA ASN A 58 -17.75 4.44 -11.05
C ASN A 58 -16.28 4.78 -11.36
N PHE A 59 -15.37 4.52 -10.41
CA PHE A 59 -13.93 4.67 -10.60
C PHE A 59 -13.42 3.82 -11.77
N TYR A 60 -13.83 2.55 -11.84
CA TYR A 60 -13.47 1.69 -12.95
C TYR A 60 -14.04 2.19 -14.27
N VAL A 61 -15.32 2.56 -14.31
CA VAL A 61 -15.96 3.09 -15.53
C VAL A 61 -15.22 4.32 -16.07
N GLN A 62 -14.85 5.26 -15.20
CA GLN A 62 -14.15 6.49 -15.61
C GLN A 62 -12.71 6.26 -16.05
N ASN A 63 -12.04 5.24 -15.51
CA ASN A 63 -10.62 4.96 -15.78
C ASN A 63 -10.42 3.66 -16.57
N ARG A 64 -11.46 3.18 -17.25
CA ARG A 64 -11.51 1.86 -17.87
C ARG A 64 -10.34 1.58 -18.81
N ILE A 65 -10.00 2.54 -19.68
CA ILE A 65 -8.89 2.42 -20.64
C ILE A 65 -7.56 2.10 -19.93
N TYR A 66 -7.35 2.65 -18.73
CA TYR A 66 -6.15 2.42 -17.95
C TYR A 66 -6.26 1.13 -17.12
N LEU A 67 -7.40 0.90 -16.48
CA LEU A 67 -7.64 -0.27 -15.60
C LEU A 67 -7.77 -1.60 -16.33
N ASP A 68 -8.15 -1.60 -17.62
CA ASP A 68 -8.22 -2.80 -18.47
C ASP A 68 -6.83 -3.33 -18.87
N LYS A 69 -5.76 -2.55 -18.66
CA LYS A 69 -4.39 -3.01 -18.83
C LYS A 69 -3.99 -4.01 -17.74
N SER A 70 -2.91 -4.75 -17.98
CA SER A 70 -2.40 -5.67 -16.96
C SER A 70 -2.04 -4.93 -15.67
N ILE A 71 -2.02 -5.62 -14.53
CA ILE A 71 -1.74 -4.99 -13.23
C ILE A 71 -0.38 -4.28 -13.15
N LEU A 72 0.56 -4.68 -14.01
CA LEU A 72 1.89 -4.06 -14.12
C LEU A 72 1.85 -2.75 -14.91
N GLU A 73 0.96 -2.66 -15.89
CA GLU A 73 0.78 -1.49 -16.74
C GLU A 73 -0.16 -0.48 -16.11
N ASN A 74 -1.20 -0.93 -15.39
CA ASN A 74 -2.10 -0.06 -14.64
C ASN A 74 -1.56 0.37 -13.26
N GLY A 75 -0.30 0.05 -12.99
CA GLY A 75 0.44 0.52 -11.82
C GLY A 75 -0.15 0.07 -10.48
N TYR A 76 -0.95 -1.00 -10.43
CA TYR A 76 -1.67 -1.43 -9.21
C TYR A 76 -2.62 -0.36 -8.63
N VAL A 77 -3.21 0.48 -9.48
CA VAL A 77 -4.04 1.63 -9.04
C VAL A 77 -5.25 1.25 -8.19
N PHE A 78 -5.73 0.00 -8.27
CA PHE A 78 -6.78 -0.50 -7.39
C PHE A 78 -6.41 -0.32 -5.91
N LYS A 79 -5.12 -0.48 -5.53
CA LYS A 79 -4.66 -0.49 -4.13
C LYS A 79 -4.93 0.85 -3.43
N PRO A 80 -4.38 1.99 -3.88
CA PRO A 80 -4.70 3.27 -3.25
C PRO A 80 -6.19 3.61 -3.36
N TYR A 81 -6.88 3.15 -4.41
CA TYR A 81 -8.32 3.38 -4.56
C TYR A 81 -9.14 2.68 -3.46
N ILE A 82 -8.98 1.37 -3.24
CA ILE A 82 -9.77 0.64 -2.25
C ILE A 82 -9.42 1.05 -0.82
N ILE A 83 -8.16 1.44 -0.57
CA ILE A 83 -7.73 2.01 0.72
C ILE A 83 -8.45 3.34 0.95
N LEU A 84 -8.48 4.22 -0.06
CA LEU A 84 -9.18 5.50 0.05
C LEU A 84 -10.70 5.30 0.22
N ASP A 85 -11.29 4.33 -0.48
CA ASP A 85 -12.72 4.02 -0.37
C ASP A 85 -13.12 3.63 1.07
N ILE A 86 -12.36 2.73 1.73
CA ILE A 86 -12.67 2.35 3.11
C ILE A 86 -12.38 3.49 4.09
N LEU A 87 -11.29 4.25 3.91
CA LEU A 87 -10.97 5.39 4.78
C LEU A 87 -12.08 6.46 4.73
N ASN A 88 -12.76 6.64 3.60
CA ASN A 88 -13.90 7.54 3.52
C ASN A 88 -15.15 7.03 4.25
N LYS A 89 -15.26 5.73 4.55
CA LYS A 89 -16.45 5.08 5.12
C LYS A 89 -16.38 4.82 6.64
N ILE A 90 -15.19 4.57 7.17
CA ILE A 90 -14.98 4.28 8.60
C ILE A 90 -14.98 5.55 9.48
N GLN A 91 -14.91 5.44 10.81
CA GLN A 91 -14.89 6.61 11.70
C GLN A 91 -13.48 7.20 11.83
N ASP A 92 -13.38 8.50 12.14
CA ASP A 92 -12.07 9.11 12.43
C ASP A 92 -11.44 8.41 13.64
N GLY A 93 -10.15 8.08 13.54
CA GLY A 93 -9.42 7.28 14.54
C GLY A 93 -9.45 5.76 14.32
N ASP A 94 -10.34 5.24 13.46
CA ASP A 94 -10.30 3.82 13.07
C ASP A 94 -9.08 3.49 12.21
N ILE A 95 -8.61 2.25 12.23
CA ILE A 95 -7.41 1.84 11.50
C ILE A 95 -7.75 0.82 10.40
N VAL A 96 -7.19 1.03 9.22
CA VAL A 96 -7.15 0.07 8.12
C VAL A 96 -5.82 -0.65 8.14
N PHE A 97 -5.86 -1.97 8.30
CA PHE A 97 -4.76 -2.86 8.00
C PHE A 97 -4.94 -3.42 6.58
N TYR A 98 -4.23 -2.85 5.61
CA TYR A 98 -4.17 -3.41 4.26
C TYR A 98 -3.17 -4.55 4.21
N TYR A 99 -3.53 -5.68 3.59
CA TYR A 99 -2.62 -6.79 3.36
C TYR A 99 -2.96 -7.52 2.05
N ASP A 100 -1.99 -7.57 1.12
CA ASP A 100 -2.08 -8.38 -0.10
C ASP A 100 -2.43 -9.83 0.22
N CYS A 101 -3.23 -10.48 -0.65
CA CYS A 101 -3.60 -11.90 -0.55
C CYS A 101 -2.44 -12.84 -0.94
N GLY A 102 -1.32 -12.75 -0.22
CA GLY A 102 -0.19 -13.67 -0.31
C GLY A 102 -0.42 -14.99 0.45
N PRO A 103 0.59 -15.88 0.52
CA PRO A 103 0.45 -17.17 1.20
C PRO A 103 0.38 -17.08 2.74
N TRP A 104 0.45 -15.87 3.32
CA TRP A 104 0.54 -15.65 4.76
C TRP A 104 -0.81 -15.23 5.33
N GLY A 105 -1.12 -15.72 6.53
CA GLY A 105 -2.24 -15.25 7.36
C GLY A 105 -1.78 -14.32 8.47
N VAL A 106 -2.68 -13.96 9.39
CA VAL A 106 -2.37 -13.22 10.62
C VAL A 106 -2.39 -14.17 11.82
N LYS A 107 -1.26 -14.33 12.49
CA LYS A 107 -1.03 -15.30 13.59
C LYS A 107 -0.43 -14.65 14.84
N ARG A 108 -0.31 -13.32 14.84
CA ARG A 108 0.21 -12.50 15.93
C ARG A 108 -0.74 -11.34 16.15
N SER A 109 -0.82 -10.87 17.38
CA SER A 109 -1.51 -9.63 17.70
C SER A 109 -0.86 -8.46 16.95
N LEU A 110 -1.68 -7.63 16.33
CA LEU A 110 -1.24 -6.42 15.62
C LEU A 110 -1.06 -5.21 16.55
N GLN A 111 -1.29 -5.37 17.86
CA GLN A 111 -1.34 -4.23 18.79
C GLN A 111 -0.09 -3.35 18.73
N ILE A 112 1.11 -3.96 18.69
CA ILE A 112 2.36 -3.19 18.58
C ILE A 112 2.43 -2.36 17.30
N LEU A 113 1.87 -2.86 16.18
CA LEU A 113 1.82 -2.13 14.92
C LEU A 113 0.77 -1.00 14.96
N VAL A 114 -0.35 -1.24 15.64
CA VAL A 114 -1.38 -0.23 15.90
C VAL A 114 -0.80 0.93 16.71
N ASP A 115 -0.10 0.65 17.80
CA ASP A 115 0.50 1.69 18.66
C ASP A 115 1.56 2.51 17.88
N LEU A 116 2.37 1.85 17.05
CA LEU A 116 3.35 2.50 16.17
C LEU A 116 2.67 3.33 15.06
N CYS A 117 1.53 2.87 14.53
CA CYS A 117 0.75 3.61 13.54
C CYS A 117 0.26 4.94 14.12
N ILE A 118 -0.40 4.90 15.28
CA ILE A 118 -0.97 6.07 15.96
C ILE A 118 0.11 7.09 16.31
N SER A 119 1.24 6.62 16.86
CA SER A 119 2.36 7.50 17.21
C SER A 119 3.08 8.12 16.00
N ASN A 120 2.87 7.58 14.80
CA ASN A 120 3.49 8.04 13.56
C ASN A 120 2.46 8.64 12.58
N LYS A 121 1.73 9.65 13.05
CA LYS A 121 0.73 10.42 12.27
C LYS A 121 -0.39 9.55 11.68
N GLY A 122 -0.67 8.40 12.28
CA GLY A 122 -1.64 7.43 11.77
C GLY A 122 -1.11 6.59 10.61
N THR A 123 0.20 6.40 10.49
CA THR A 123 0.80 5.62 9.39
C THR A 123 1.81 4.59 9.88
N PHE A 124 1.75 3.39 9.32
CA PHE A 124 2.77 2.37 9.51
C PHE A 124 3.28 1.86 8.15
N PHE A 125 4.54 2.18 7.85
CA PHE A 125 5.25 1.69 6.68
C PHE A 125 6.59 1.09 7.08
N HIS A 126 7.03 0.07 6.35
CA HIS A 126 8.26 -0.62 6.65
C HIS A 126 9.13 -0.80 5.40
N GLN A 127 10.45 -0.68 5.58
CA GLN A 127 11.43 -0.59 4.50
C GLN A 127 11.92 -1.96 4.04
N ILE A 128 12.20 -2.10 2.75
CA ILE A 128 13.00 -3.19 2.18
C ILE A 128 14.44 -2.72 1.90
N LYS A 129 15.37 -3.65 1.69
CA LYS A 129 16.81 -3.35 1.53
C LYS A 129 17.19 -2.65 0.21
N PHE A 130 16.21 -2.17 -0.55
CA PHE A 130 16.41 -1.69 -1.90
C PHE A 130 16.47 -0.17 -1.95
N GLU A 131 17.52 0.37 -2.56
CA GLU A 131 17.64 1.80 -2.84
C GLU A 131 16.61 2.23 -3.89
N ASN A 132 15.88 3.31 -3.64
CA ASN A 132 14.75 3.74 -4.45
C ASN A 132 15.14 4.07 -5.90
N SER A 133 16.34 4.62 -6.13
CA SER A 133 16.90 4.92 -7.47
C SER A 133 16.94 3.70 -8.40
N HIS A 134 17.21 2.51 -7.86
CA HIS A 134 17.31 1.27 -8.63
C HIS A 134 15.94 0.69 -9.01
N TRP A 135 14.86 1.19 -8.39
CA TRP A 135 13.53 0.57 -8.45
C TRP A 135 12.40 1.54 -8.82
N THR A 136 12.75 2.77 -9.16
CA THR A 136 11.81 3.85 -9.51
C THR A 136 12.26 4.48 -10.82
N LYS A 137 11.37 4.51 -11.83
CA LYS A 137 11.69 5.12 -13.13
C LYS A 137 11.81 6.64 -12.98
N ARG A 138 12.58 7.28 -13.86
CA ARG A 138 12.85 8.71 -13.79
C ARG A 138 11.59 9.56 -13.81
N ASP A 139 10.61 9.21 -14.64
CA ASP A 139 9.32 9.92 -14.71
C ASP A 139 8.65 10.05 -13.34
N THR A 140 8.72 9.00 -12.51
CA THR A 140 8.12 9.01 -11.18
C THR A 140 8.80 10.04 -10.27
N PHE A 141 10.11 10.26 -10.40
CA PHE A 141 10.78 11.32 -9.65
C PHE A 141 10.43 12.70 -10.20
N VAL A 142 10.54 12.89 -11.51
CA VAL A 142 10.37 14.20 -12.15
C VAL A 142 8.94 14.72 -12.01
N TYR A 143 7.92 13.93 -12.37
CA TYR A 143 6.54 14.39 -12.34
C TYR A 143 5.94 14.48 -10.93
N MET A 144 6.61 13.94 -9.93
CA MET A 144 6.25 14.11 -8.51
C MET A 144 7.05 15.21 -7.81
N ASP A 145 7.92 15.93 -8.53
CA ASP A 145 8.86 16.90 -7.96
C ASP A 145 9.74 16.29 -6.84
N CYS A 146 10.17 15.05 -7.07
CA CYS A 146 10.97 14.23 -6.16
C CYS A 146 12.36 13.93 -6.75
N ASP A 147 12.83 14.78 -7.67
CA ASP A 147 14.04 14.53 -8.44
C ASP A 147 15.32 15.00 -7.73
N GLN A 148 15.52 14.52 -6.49
CA GLN A 148 16.62 14.94 -5.62
C GLN A 148 17.27 13.77 -4.84
N PRO A 149 18.54 13.90 -4.38
CA PRO A 149 19.29 12.81 -3.74
C PRO A 149 18.59 12.11 -2.57
N GLN A 150 17.81 12.83 -1.77
CA GLN A 150 17.08 12.25 -0.64
C GLN A 150 16.03 11.23 -1.07
N TYR A 151 15.44 11.39 -2.26
CA TYR A 151 14.47 10.43 -2.81
C TYR A 151 15.16 9.25 -3.45
N TYR A 152 16.29 9.49 -4.13
CA TYR A 152 17.06 8.43 -4.79
C TYR A 152 17.63 7.44 -3.78
N LYS A 153 18.24 7.97 -2.72
CA LYS A 153 18.94 7.20 -1.67
C LYS A 153 18.00 6.64 -0.60
N ALA A 154 16.72 6.99 -0.64
CA ALA A 154 15.74 6.40 0.27
C ALA A 154 15.70 4.89 0.10
N LYS A 155 15.48 4.16 1.20
CA LYS A 155 15.11 2.75 1.10
C LYS A 155 13.64 2.68 0.69
N GLN A 156 13.33 1.85 -0.30
CA GLN A 156 11.96 1.57 -0.70
C GLN A 156 11.14 1.10 0.51
N VAL A 157 9.93 1.63 0.65
CA VAL A 157 8.94 1.02 1.54
C VAL A 157 8.26 -0.13 0.82
N GLN A 158 7.74 -1.10 1.57
CA GLN A 158 6.95 -2.18 0.99
C GLN A 158 5.48 -1.78 0.89
N ALA A 159 4.82 -2.13 -0.21
CA ALA A 159 3.38 -1.92 -0.40
C ALA A 159 2.53 -3.20 -0.24
N THR A 160 3.09 -4.25 0.38
CA THR A 160 2.43 -5.56 0.58
C THR A 160 1.47 -5.54 1.76
N TRP A 161 1.84 -4.85 2.84
CA TRP A 161 0.95 -4.59 3.96
C TRP A 161 1.32 -3.27 4.63
N MET A 162 0.36 -2.61 5.26
CA MET A 162 0.51 -1.32 5.94
C MET A 162 -0.67 -1.06 6.87
N LEU A 163 -0.49 -0.17 7.86
CA LEU A 163 -1.59 0.34 8.68
C LEU A 163 -1.78 1.83 8.42
N LEU A 164 -3.04 2.25 8.33
CA LEU A 164 -3.44 3.64 8.12
C LEU A 164 -4.62 3.96 9.03
N GLU A 165 -4.43 4.85 9.99
CA GLU A 165 -5.51 5.41 10.79
C GLU A 165 -6.29 6.44 9.97
N LYS A 166 -7.63 6.45 10.01
CA LYS A 166 -8.40 7.51 9.38
C LYS A 166 -8.21 8.82 10.14
N ASN A 167 -7.58 9.77 9.46
CA ASN A 167 -7.49 11.15 9.88
C ASN A 167 -7.30 12.06 8.64
N ASN A 168 -7.30 13.38 8.84
CA ASN A 168 -7.13 14.34 7.75
C ASN A 168 -5.83 14.15 6.95
N PHE A 169 -4.75 13.75 7.63
CA PHE A 169 -3.45 13.53 6.99
C PHE A 169 -3.45 12.29 6.11
N THR A 170 -3.91 11.14 6.61
CA THR A 170 -3.92 9.89 5.85
C THR A 170 -4.89 9.95 4.68
N LEU A 171 -6.05 10.59 4.82
CA LEU A 171 -6.98 10.86 3.71
C LEU A 171 -6.30 11.65 2.59
N LYS A 172 -5.60 12.75 2.94
CA LYS A 172 -4.82 13.53 1.97
C LYS A 172 -3.69 12.71 1.34
N PHE A 173 -2.95 11.96 2.14
CA PHE A 173 -1.83 11.14 1.71
C PHE A 173 -2.26 10.08 0.68
N VAL A 174 -3.30 9.29 0.99
CA VAL A 174 -3.79 8.24 0.09
C VAL A 174 -4.47 8.84 -1.14
N SER A 175 -5.15 9.98 -1.02
CA SER A 175 -5.70 10.70 -2.17
C SER A 175 -4.60 11.17 -3.13
N GLU A 176 -3.48 11.67 -2.62
CA GLU A 176 -2.33 12.05 -3.44
C GLU A 176 -1.65 10.81 -4.05
N TRP A 177 -1.56 9.71 -3.32
CA TRP A 177 -1.08 8.42 -3.84
C TRP A 177 -1.94 7.96 -5.02
N LEU A 178 -3.26 7.91 -4.87
CA LEU A 178 -4.18 7.55 -5.95
C LEU A 178 -4.02 8.46 -7.17
N ARG A 179 -3.91 9.78 -6.95
CA ARG A 179 -3.76 10.76 -8.04
C ARG A 179 -2.51 10.50 -8.88
N TYR A 180 -1.36 10.29 -8.25
CA TYR A 180 -0.13 9.95 -8.99
C TYR A 180 -0.22 8.57 -9.63
N ASN A 181 -0.91 7.62 -8.99
CA ASN A 181 -1.04 6.28 -9.50
C ASN A 181 -2.00 6.16 -10.71
N LEU A 182 -2.80 7.20 -10.97
CA LEU A 182 -3.63 7.34 -12.18
C LEU A 182 -2.86 7.92 -13.37
N ASP A 183 -1.68 8.51 -13.15
CA ASP A 183 -0.82 8.98 -14.22
C ASP A 183 0.04 7.81 -14.74
N GLU A 184 -0.32 7.30 -15.92
CA GLU A 184 0.37 6.16 -16.52
C GLU A 184 1.88 6.39 -16.70
N ARG A 185 2.30 7.63 -16.96
CA ARG A 185 3.72 7.99 -17.11
C ARG A 185 4.49 7.72 -15.82
N ILE A 186 3.84 7.92 -14.68
CA ILE A 186 4.41 7.77 -13.34
C ILE A 186 4.35 6.32 -12.87
N ALA A 187 3.23 5.62 -13.09
CA ALA A 187 2.93 4.36 -12.39
C ALA A 187 3.12 3.10 -13.22
N SER A 188 3.03 3.18 -14.56
CA SER A 188 3.16 2.02 -15.43
C SER A 188 4.58 1.46 -15.39
N ARG A 189 4.70 0.14 -15.26
CA ARG A 189 6.00 -0.54 -15.27
C ARG A 189 6.69 -0.50 -16.63
N HIS A 190 5.90 -0.52 -17.70
CA HIS A 190 6.39 -0.80 -19.05
C HIS A 190 6.35 0.39 -19.98
N LEU A 191 5.70 1.49 -19.57
CA LEU A 191 5.79 2.73 -20.31
C LEU A 191 7.18 3.34 -20.10
N GLU A 192 7.91 3.59 -21.19
CA GLU A 192 9.20 4.26 -21.18
C GLU A 192 9.14 5.66 -20.55
N ASN A 193 10.30 6.22 -20.19
CA ASN A 193 10.33 7.59 -19.67
C ASN A 193 9.88 8.59 -20.73
N THR A 194 9.09 9.56 -20.30
CA THR A 194 8.52 10.65 -21.10
C THR A 194 9.03 12.02 -20.66
N CYS A 195 9.74 12.11 -19.54
CA CYS A 195 10.32 13.35 -19.01
C CYS A 195 11.54 13.86 -19.77
N GLY A 196 12.01 13.15 -20.81
CA GLY A 196 13.19 13.53 -21.60
C GLY A 196 14.53 13.24 -20.92
N LEU A 197 14.53 12.57 -19.76
CA LEU A 197 15.73 12.17 -19.03
C LEU A 197 15.84 10.64 -18.96
N PRO A 198 17.06 10.08 -18.99
CA PRO A 198 17.25 8.66 -18.77
C PRO A 198 16.97 8.28 -17.31
N ASP A 199 16.75 6.99 -17.06
CA ASP A 199 16.78 6.46 -15.70
C ASP A 199 18.14 6.71 -15.02
N LEU A 200 18.10 6.75 -13.69
CA LEU A 200 19.31 6.91 -12.89
C LEU A 200 20.26 5.71 -13.06
N PRO A 201 21.58 5.92 -12.89
CA PRO A 201 22.55 4.82 -12.91
C PRO A 201 22.14 3.71 -11.94
N GLY A 202 22.18 2.46 -12.41
CA GLY A 202 21.80 1.29 -11.63
C GLY A 202 20.30 0.95 -11.60
N PHE A 203 19.45 1.71 -12.31
CA PHE A 203 18.05 1.36 -12.49
C PHE A 203 17.87 -0.08 -13.00
N GLN A 204 16.94 -0.81 -12.37
CA GLN A 204 16.65 -2.21 -12.70
C GLN A 204 15.24 -2.39 -13.22
N GLN A 205 14.24 -1.88 -12.49
CA GLN A 205 12.83 -2.01 -12.87
C GLN A 205 11.95 -1.10 -12.01
N HIS A 206 10.91 -0.52 -12.62
CA HIS A 206 9.94 0.27 -11.89
C HIS A 206 8.99 -0.56 -10.99
N ARG A 207 8.81 -0.13 -9.73
CA ARG A 207 7.95 -0.78 -8.73
C ARG A 207 6.54 -0.18 -8.62
N CYS A 208 6.09 0.62 -9.58
CA CYS A 208 4.70 1.10 -9.69
C CYS A 208 4.28 1.89 -8.45
N ASP A 209 3.11 1.58 -7.88
CA ASP A 209 2.54 2.15 -6.66
C ASP A 209 3.53 2.22 -5.49
N GLN A 210 4.40 1.22 -5.35
CA GLN A 210 5.42 1.20 -4.28
C GLN A 210 6.45 2.33 -4.44
N SER A 211 6.78 2.70 -5.67
CA SER A 211 7.69 3.82 -5.98
C SER A 211 7.07 5.16 -5.60
N ILE A 212 5.80 5.34 -5.96
CA ILE A 212 5.01 6.53 -5.60
C ILE A 212 4.88 6.62 -4.08
N LEU A 213 4.54 5.51 -3.42
CA LEU A 213 4.43 5.44 -1.96
C LEU A 213 5.75 5.83 -1.28
N THR A 214 6.88 5.34 -1.76
CA THR A 214 8.21 5.70 -1.23
C THR A 214 8.49 7.18 -1.38
N ASN A 215 8.22 7.77 -2.54
CA ASN A 215 8.41 9.21 -2.75
C ASN A 215 7.52 10.04 -1.82
N LEU A 216 6.26 9.64 -1.61
CA LEU A 216 5.35 10.32 -0.68
C LEU A 216 5.80 10.20 0.78
N VAL A 217 6.27 9.03 1.21
CA VAL A 217 6.83 8.82 2.56
C VAL A 217 7.98 9.79 2.83
N VAL A 218 8.91 9.93 1.88
CA VAL A 218 10.04 10.87 1.97
C VAL A 218 9.53 12.31 1.96
N LYS A 219 8.63 12.65 1.03
CA LYS A 219 8.06 14.01 0.87
C LYS A 219 7.40 14.51 2.16
N TYR A 220 6.69 13.64 2.87
CA TYR A 220 5.95 13.99 4.09
C TYR A 220 6.75 13.79 5.39
N GLY A 221 8.00 13.34 5.31
CA GLY A 221 8.82 13.04 6.48
C GLY A 221 8.11 12.05 7.42
N ILE A 222 7.65 10.93 6.86
CA ILE A 222 6.99 9.86 7.62
C ILE A 222 8.07 8.91 8.11
N ASP A 223 8.04 8.56 9.40
CA ASP A 223 8.98 7.57 9.93
C ASP A 223 8.65 6.19 9.38
N THR A 224 9.70 5.40 9.16
CA THR A 224 9.56 4.04 8.61
C THR A 224 10.36 3.07 9.44
N PHE A 225 9.85 1.85 9.52
CA PHE A 225 10.47 0.81 10.33
C PHE A 225 11.39 -0.06 9.47
N ASN A 226 12.57 -0.37 10.01
CA ASN A 226 13.49 -1.31 9.38
C ASN A 226 12.88 -2.73 9.40
N TYR A 227 13.44 -3.65 8.61
CA TYR A 227 13.00 -5.05 8.43
C TYR A 227 11.87 -5.26 7.39
N GLY A 228 12.26 -5.35 6.12
CA GLY A 228 11.33 -5.67 5.04
C GLY A 228 10.94 -7.14 5.06
N CYS A 229 9.77 -7.46 5.62
CA CYS A 229 9.18 -8.79 5.53
C CYS A 229 7.78 -8.73 4.93
N LYS A 230 7.49 -9.60 3.98
CA LYS A 230 6.12 -9.75 3.45
C LYS A 230 5.19 -10.46 4.42
N ASP A 231 5.75 -11.23 5.36
CA ASP A 231 5.01 -11.89 6.42
C ASP A 231 4.96 -10.98 7.66
N VAL A 232 3.78 -10.43 7.94
CA VAL A 232 3.54 -9.56 9.11
C VAL A 232 3.90 -10.25 10.43
N ASN A 233 3.74 -11.58 10.52
CA ASN A 233 4.02 -12.32 11.75
C ASN A 233 5.50 -12.31 12.08
N ARG A 234 6.33 -12.58 11.06
CA ARG A 234 7.79 -12.52 11.21
C ARG A 234 8.26 -11.12 11.54
N PHE A 235 7.59 -10.10 11.00
CA PHE A 235 7.91 -8.72 11.34
C PHE A 235 7.63 -8.41 12.83
N ILE A 236 6.48 -8.83 13.35
CA ILE A 236 6.13 -8.68 14.77
C ILE A 236 7.08 -9.47 15.67
N ASP A 237 7.44 -10.70 15.28
CA ASP A 237 8.43 -11.49 16.01
C ASP A 237 9.79 -10.78 16.07
N LEU A 238 10.21 -10.09 15.01
CA LEU A 238 11.46 -9.30 15.00
C LEU A 238 11.36 -8.03 15.87
N LEU A 239 10.19 -7.41 15.98
CA LEU A 239 10.00 -6.25 16.85
C LEU A 239 9.98 -6.61 18.34
N THR A 240 9.54 -7.82 18.67
CA THR A 240 9.32 -8.26 20.06
C THR A 240 10.51 -9.02 20.66
N ASN A 241 11.39 -9.57 19.83
CA ASN A 241 12.60 -10.29 20.26
C ASN A 241 13.88 -9.42 20.26
N ASN A 242 13.75 -8.11 20.00
CA ASN A 242 14.81 -7.11 20.16
C ASN A 242 14.55 -6.27 21.41
#